data_AF-A0A4Z0GBE5-F1
#
_entry.id   AF-A0A4Z0GBE5-F1
#
_cell.length_a   1.000
_cell.length_b   1.000
_cell.length_c   1.000
_cell.angle_alpha   90.00
_cell.angle_beta   90.00
_cell.angle_gamma   90.00
#
_symmetry.space_group_name_H-M   'P 1'
#
loop_
_entity.id
_entity.type
_entity.pdbx_description
1 polymer ?
#
loop_
_entity_poly.entity_id
_entity_poly.type
_entity_poly.pdbx_seq_one_letter_code
_entity_poly.pdbx_strand_id
1 'polypeptide(L)'
;MDGPLFATASRNGGLGQSAARTWRQLESHGAAGATVEELCASVGYQPSTILKHLKGLARFGMVEEREGRWRPTGKSQWEAASEHGLTEPA
;
A
#
# COMPACT_ATOMS: atom_id res chain seq x y z
N MET A 1 -1.73 -19.30 -0.99
CA MET A 1 -1.69 -18.83 0.40
C MET A 1 -1.38 -17.35 0.41
N ASP A 2 -2.38 -16.52 0.64
CA ASP A 2 -2.21 -15.07 0.74
C ASP A 2 -1.59 -14.73 2.10
N GLY A 3 -0.30 -14.38 2.10
CA GLY A 3 0.34 -13.84 3.29
C GLY A 3 -0.38 -12.56 3.76
N PRO A 4 -0.49 -12.33 5.08
CA PRO A 4 -1.19 -11.17 5.60
C PRO A 4 -0.50 -9.89 5.15
N LEU A 5 -1.26 -8.96 4.55
CA LEU A 5 -0.76 -7.64 4.13
C LEU A 5 -0.13 -6.91 5.31
N PHE A 6 -0.62 -7.20 6.52
CA PHE A 6 -0.08 -6.75 7.78
C PHE A 6 0.52 -7.93 8.56
N ALA A 7 1.84 -8.10 8.50
CA ALA A 7 2.54 -9.25 9.10
C ALA A 7 3.44 -8.85 10.28
N THR A 8 3.69 -7.55 10.49
CA THR A 8 4.62 -7.08 11.51
C THR A 8 4.10 -5.76 12.07
N ALA A 9 3.30 -5.83 13.14
CA ALA A 9 2.68 -4.68 13.80
C ALA A 9 3.67 -3.54 14.12
N SER A 10 4.96 -3.86 14.29
CA SER A 10 6.00 -2.90 14.69
C SER A 10 6.80 -2.26 13.54
N ARG A 11 6.54 -2.57 12.25
CA ARG A 11 7.31 -2.01 11.12
C ARG A 11 6.41 -1.54 9.98
N ASN A 12 6.69 -0.36 9.44
CA ASN A 12 5.98 0.25 8.30
C ASN A 12 4.46 0.42 8.48
N GLY A 13 3.99 0.76 9.68
CA GLY A 13 2.54 0.81 9.98
C GLY A 13 1.85 -0.52 9.80
N GLY A 14 2.50 -1.59 10.27
CA GLY A 14 1.98 -2.94 10.19
C GLY A 14 2.12 -3.61 8.83
N LEU A 15 2.35 -2.85 7.74
CA LEU A 15 2.50 -3.39 6.38
C LEU A 15 3.70 -4.33 6.24
N GLY A 16 3.49 -5.46 5.56
CA GLY A 16 4.56 -6.32 5.08
C GLY A 16 5.52 -5.54 4.15
N GLN A 17 6.82 -5.87 4.20
CA GLN A 17 7.89 -5.12 3.55
C GLN A 17 7.63 -4.83 2.05
N SER A 18 7.06 -5.79 1.31
CA SER A 18 6.73 -5.67 -0.11
C SER A 18 5.59 -4.66 -0.37
N ALA A 19 4.58 -4.68 0.49
CA ALA A 19 3.44 -3.76 0.42
C ALA A 19 3.87 -2.35 0.83
N ALA A 20 4.68 -2.22 1.88
CA ALA A 20 5.25 -0.95 2.31
C ALA A 20 6.09 -0.28 1.21
N ARG A 21 6.88 -1.06 0.46
CA ARG A 21 7.65 -0.54 -0.68
C ARG A 21 6.75 -0.03 -1.80
N THR A 22 5.68 -0.76 -2.11
CA THR A 22 4.68 -0.37 -3.12
C THR A 22 3.96 0.92 -2.69
N TRP A 23 3.57 1.01 -1.42
CA TRP A 23 2.94 2.20 -0.84
C TRP A 23 3.84 3.43 -0.91
N ARG A 24 5.08 3.36 -0.43
CA ARG A 24 6.02 4.50 -0.48
C ARG A 24 6.27 5.01 -1.90
N GLN A 25 6.33 4.09 -2.87
CA GLN A 25 6.48 4.48 -4.26
C GLN A 25 5.25 5.25 -4.75
N LEU A 26 4.04 4.77 -4.42
CA LEU A 26 2.79 5.43 -4.79
C LEU A 26 2.61 6.78 -4.09
N GLU A 27 2.98 6.88 -2.82
CA GLU A 27 2.96 8.11 -2.04
C GLU A 27 3.88 9.18 -2.65
N SER A 28 5.05 8.79 -3.17
CA SER A 28 5.97 9.68 -3.90
C SER A 28 5.37 10.26 -5.19
N HIS A 29 4.43 9.56 -5.83
CA HIS A 29 3.68 10.08 -6.98
C HIS A 29 2.55 11.05 -6.59
N GLY A 30 2.18 11.10 -5.30
CA GLY A 30 1.17 12.01 -4.78
C GLY A 30 -0.16 11.96 -5.53
N ALA A 31 -0.80 13.11 -5.71
CA ALA A 31 -2.11 13.22 -6.36
C ALA A 31 -2.14 12.80 -7.84
N ALA A 32 -1.00 12.80 -8.53
CA ALA A 32 -0.90 12.30 -9.90
C ALA A 32 -1.20 10.79 -9.97
N GLY A 33 -0.83 10.07 -8.90
CA GLY A 33 -0.96 8.63 -8.82
C GLY A 33 -0.07 7.89 -9.82
N ALA A 34 -0.19 6.57 -9.82
CA ALA A 34 0.57 5.71 -10.72
C ALA A 34 -0.29 4.55 -11.24
N THR A 35 0.00 4.12 -12.46
CA THR A 35 -0.50 2.86 -13.01
C THR A 35 0.24 1.67 -12.41
N VAL A 36 -0.34 0.48 -12.55
CA VAL A 36 0.31 -0.77 -12.13
C VAL A 36 1.64 -0.97 -12.86
N GLU A 37 1.71 -0.61 -14.15
CA GLU A 37 2.90 -0.75 -14.97
C GLU A 37 4.05 0.18 -14.50
N GLU A 38 3.73 1.44 -14.20
CA GLU A 38 4.69 2.39 -13.63
C GLU A 38 5.24 1.90 -12.27
N LEU A 39 4.36 1.34 -11.44
CA LEU A 39 4.78 0.74 -10.16
C LEU A 39 5.64 -0.50 -10.38
N CYS A 40 5.26 -1.40 -11.28
CA CYS A 40 6.06 -2.57 -11.65
C CYS A 40 7.47 -2.19 -12.10
N ALA A 41 7.59 -1.20 -12.99
CA ALA A 41 8.87 -0.70 -13.47
C ALA A 41 9.73 -0.11 -12.35
N SER A 42 9.11 0.53 -11.36
CA SER A 42 9.82 1.20 -10.28
C SER A 42 10.25 0.28 -9.13
N VAL A 43 9.35 -0.60 -8.66
CA VAL A 43 9.66 -1.50 -7.52
C VAL A 43 10.13 -2.89 -7.94
N GLY A 44 10.01 -3.25 -9.22
CA GLY A 44 10.50 -4.51 -9.78
C GLY A 44 9.63 -5.74 -9.45
N TYR A 45 8.39 -5.54 -9.03
CA TYR A 45 7.44 -6.63 -8.77
C TYR A 45 6.56 -6.93 -9.98
N GLN A 46 6.05 -8.16 -10.04
CA GLN A 46 5.08 -8.56 -11.05
C GLN A 46 3.74 -7.81 -10.89
N PRO A 47 2.98 -7.59 -11.98
CA PRO A 47 1.69 -6.89 -11.94
C PRO A 47 0.68 -7.50 -10.98
N SER A 48 0.64 -8.84 -10.89
CA SER A 48 -0.24 -9.57 -9.97
C SER A 48 0.06 -9.25 -8.50
N THR A 49 1.34 -9.15 -8.13
CA THR A 49 1.78 -8.78 -6.79
C THR A 49 1.45 -7.32 -6.47
N ILE A 50 1.69 -6.40 -7.41
CA ILE A 50 1.35 -4.99 -7.26
C ILE A 50 -0.16 -4.81 -7.08
N LEU A 51 -0.97 -5.42 -7.94
CA LEU A 51 -2.43 -5.39 -7.83
C LEU A 51 -2.91 -5.94 -6.50
N LYS A 52 -2.30 -7.02 -6.01
CA LYS A 52 -2.64 -7.57 -4.69
C LYS A 52 -2.32 -6.58 -3.57
N HIS A 53 -1.16 -5.92 -3.61
CA HIS A 53 -0.82 -4.89 -2.62
C HIS A 53 -1.78 -3.71 -2.69
N LEU A 54 -2.10 -3.20 -3.88
CA LEU A 54 -2.99 -2.06 -4.09
C LEU A 54 -4.42 -2.35 -3.64
N LYS A 55 -4.96 -3.52 -4.00
CA LYS A 55 -6.26 -3.99 -3.49
C LYS A 55 -6.26 -4.14 -1.98
N GLY A 56 -5.15 -4.62 -1.43
CA GLY A 56 -4.87 -4.61 -0.01
C GLY A 56 -5.03 -3.20 0.55
N LEU A 57 -4.17 -2.27 0.15
CA LEU A 57 -4.14 -0.87 0.60
C LEU A 57 -5.51 -0.16 0.44
N ALA A 58 -6.23 -0.41 -0.64
CA ALA A 58 -7.56 0.15 -0.87
C ALA A 58 -8.61 -0.37 0.11
N ARG A 59 -8.51 -1.64 0.51
CA ARG A 59 -9.38 -2.19 1.57
C ARG A 59 -9.20 -1.46 2.90
N PHE A 60 -8.02 -0.89 3.15
CA PHE A 60 -7.71 -0.07 4.34
C PHE A 60 -7.93 1.44 4.11
N GLY A 61 -8.44 1.81 2.93
CA GLY A 61 -8.75 3.20 2.57
C GLY A 61 -7.52 4.07 2.33
N MET A 62 -6.33 3.49 2.14
CA MET A 62 -5.08 4.24 1.92
C MET A 62 -4.91 4.70 0.47
N VAL A 63 -5.46 3.94 -0.46
CA VAL A 63 -5.39 4.22 -1.90
C VAL A 63 -6.75 4.08 -2.52
N GLU A 64 -6.98 4.82 -3.59
CA GLU A 64 -8.15 4.68 -4.45
C GLU A 64 -7.72 4.50 -5.91
N GLU A 65 -8.47 3.72 -6.66
CA GLU A 65 -8.30 3.60 -8.10
C GLU A 65 -9.27 4.56 -8.79
N ARG A 66 -8.74 5.41 -9.65
CA ARG A 66 -9.52 6.28 -10.54
C ARG A 66 -8.91 6.25 -11.93
N GLU A 67 -9.75 5.92 -12.90
CA GLU A 67 -9.39 6.00 -14.32
C GLU A 67 -8.15 5.13 -14.66
N GLY A 68 -8.01 3.97 -14.01
CA GLY A 68 -6.86 3.08 -14.20
C GLY A 68 -5.57 3.52 -13.50
N ARG A 69 -5.61 4.59 -12.70
CA ARG A 69 -4.50 5.06 -11.86
C ARG A 69 -4.83 4.90 -10.39
N TRP A 70 -3.86 4.45 -9.63
CA TRP A 70 -3.94 4.37 -8.18
C TRP A 70 -3.42 5.67 -7.59
N ARG A 71 -4.14 6.23 -6.62
CA ARG A 71 -3.79 7.48 -5.94
C ARG A 71 -3.83 7.26 -4.43
N PRO A 72 -2.89 7.84 -3.67
CA PRO A 72 -2.99 7.89 -2.22
C PRO A 72 -4.18 8.79 -1.83
N THR A 73 -4.98 8.36 -0.85
CA THR A 73 -6.12 9.12 -0.33
C THR A 73 -5.72 10.20 0.69
N GLY A 74 -4.43 10.24 1.05
CA GLY A 74 -3.90 11.06 2.15
C GLY A 74 -3.92 10.36 3.50
N LYS A 75 -4.55 9.19 3.61
CA LYS A 75 -4.53 8.37 4.82
C LYS A 75 -3.18 7.67 4.99
N SER A 76 -2.56 7.84 6.15
CA SER A 76 -1.28 7.22 6.45
C SER A 76 -1.43 5.73 6.80
N GLN A 77 -0.34 4.96 6.64
CA GLN A 77 -0.33 3.55 7.03
C GLN A 77 -0.61 3.32 8.53
N TRP A 78 -0.37 4.32 9.38
CA TRP A 78 -0.56 4.24 10.84
C TRP A 78 -2.01 4.48 11.24
N GLU A 79 -2.70 5.38 10.54
CA GLU A 79 -4.16 5.54 10.68
C GLU A 79 -4.87 4.26 10.24
N ALA A 80 -4.46 3.69 9.10
CA ALA A 80 -4.97 2.42 8.61
C ALA A 80 -4.69 1.25 9.57
N ALA A 81 -3.50 1.18 10.18
CA ALA A 81 -3.18 0.15 11.17
C ALA A 81 -4.03 0.29 12.44
N SER A 82 -4.16 1.52 12.96
CA SER A 82 -4.90 1.82 14.18
C SER A 82 -6.38 1.46 14.07
N GLU A 83 -7.02 1.79 12.94
CA GLU A 83 -8.43 1.41 12.69
C GLU A 83 -8.66 -0.10 12.66
N HIS A 84 -7.64 -0.87 12.31
CA HIS A 84 -7.71 -2.33 12.24
C HIS A 84 -7.12 -3.02 13.48
N GLY A 85 -6.91 -2.28 14.56
CA GLY A 85 -6.47 -2.82 15.86
C GLY A 85 -4.99 -3.19 15.91
N LEU A 86 -4.17 -2.70 14.98
CA LEU A 86 -2.72 -2.84 15.01
C LEU A 86 -2.13 -1.54 15.58
N THR A 87 -1.79 -1.55 16.87
CA THR A 87 -1.25 -0.39 17.57
C THR A 87 0.17 -0.05 17.12
N GLU A 88 0.49 1.24 17.00
CA GLU A 88 1.86 1.74 16.87
C GLU A 88 2.78 1.12 17.94
N PRO A 89 4.00 0.66 17.59
CA PRO A 89 4.98 0.34 18.62
C PRO A 89 5.33 1.62 19.38
N ALA A 90 5.17 1.59 20.70
CA ALA A 90 5.54 2.67 21.62
C ALA A 90 7.04 3.00 21.57
#